data_AF-L1NC84-F1
#
_entry.id   AF-L1NC84-F1
#
_cell.length_a   1.000
_cell.length_b   1.000
_cell.length_c   1.000
_cell.angle_alpha   90.00
_cell.angle_beta   90.00
_cell.angle_gamma   90.00
#
_symmetry.space_group_name_H-M   'P 1'
#
loop_
_entity.id
_entity.type
_entity.pdbx_description
1 polymer ?
#
loop_
_entity_poly.entity_id
_entity_poly.type
_entity_poly.pdbx_seq_one_letter_code
_entity_poly.pdbx_strand_id
1 'polypeptide(L)'
;MKTKLLLLLLVSFAITLRAERLQTVSPEQVGMSLAQLRYADQAINQAIHDGQTPGAVLAVVRHGKLAYLKAYGNRQTYPSTEPMAPNTIFDMASCTKPMATALSVMILVERGLLRINDPVKRYLPEFKSWNSSNKDSADIRIIDLLTHTSGLPAYASVNTLQKQFGTPNPQKLMQYIAQCQRDFKPETAMQYSCLNYITLQNIVERVSKQSLRTFAAENIFIPLGMNHTDFLPCSQDKNGRWKSISAPRWIKNGEREGVTPIAPTEKQPDGSVKKGQVHDPLACVVNGGISGNAGLFSCAEDVATLCAMLQNGGTWGGKQILSPLTVKTMRTVPDGFATFGRSLGWDVSSPYASNKGDLLSSEAYGHTGYTGTSIVIDPVNDISIILLTNSVHPTDHTNVIRLRAQISNAVAASITNEKPKYPDYYYARMRKFEAEPPIQPTDIVMLGNSITEGGANWAQKLDMPNVVNRGISGDIAQGINERLYQILPHQPAKIFLLIGVNDISHDLTTDSIVNDIRRVVERIRNESPRTRLYLQSLLPIREATGRWKRLQGKTEQIPEINARLEALAREKHLTFINLFPHFTEPGNHVLREELTYDGLHLSKAGYEVWVKILKKYL
;
A
#
# COMPACT_ATOMS: atom_id res chain seq x y z
N MET A 1 -60.08 37.93 13.31
CA MET A 1 -58.97 37.82 12.34
C MET A 1 -57.73 37.34 13.08
N LYS A 2 -57.35 36.07 12.90
CA LYS A 2 -56.23 35.42 13.61
C LYS A 2 -55.01 35.39 12.70
N THR A 3 -53.96 36.11 13.10
CA THR A 3 -52.66 36.19 12.43
C THR A 3 -51.91 34.87 12.63
N LYS A 4 -51.66 34.11 11.56
CA LYS A 4 -50.80 32.91 11.59
C LYS A 4 -49.36 33.34 11.29
N LEU A 5 -48.50 33.21 12.29
CA LEU A 5 -47.04 33.34 12.17
C LEU A 5 -46.50 32.04 11.55
N LEU A 6 -45.92 32.12 10.36
CA LEU A 6 -45.27 30.98 9.70
C LEU A 6 -43.80 30.95 10.14
N LEU A 7 -43.43 29.99 11.00
CA LEU A 7 -42.06 29.75 11.42
C LEU A 7 -41.34 28.92 10.34
N LEU A 8 -40.45 29.55 9.57
CA LEU A 8 -39.57 28.84 8.64
C LEU A 8 -38.40 28.22 9.42
N LEU A 9 -38.45 26.91 9.63
CA LEU A 9 -37.35 26.09 10.13
C LEU A 9 -36.31 25.92 9.02
N LEU A 10 -35.24 26.72 9.07
CA LEU A 10 -34.01 26.47 8.31
C LEU A 10 -33.28 25.28 8.95
N VAL A 11 -33.51 24.08 8.41
CA VAL A 11 -32.69 22.91 8.72
C VAL A 11 -31.39 23.05 7.93
N SER A 12 -30.34 23.55 8.59
CA SER A 12 -28.97 23.46 8.09
C SER A 12 -28.51 22.00 8.16
N PHE A 13 -28.56 21.30 7.02
CA PHE A 13 -27.84 20.04 6.88
C PHE A 13 -26.34 20.34 6.95
N ALA A 14 -25.72 20.13 8.11
CA ALA A 14 -24.28 20.01 8.21
C ALA A 14 -23.87 18.75 7.45
N ILE A 15 -23.53 18.88 6.17
CA ILE A 15 -22.82 17.84 5.43
C ILE A 15 -21.46 17.72 6.13
N THR A 16 -21.34 16.72 6.99
CA THR A 16 -20.04 16.29 7.48
C THR A 16 -19.32 15.68 6.29
N LEU A 17 -18.53 16.51 5.60
CA LEU A 17 -17.52 16.07 4.64
C LEU A 17 -16.56 15.15 5.38
N ARG A 18 -16.86 13.85 5.43
CA ARG A 18 -15.87 12.83 5.79
C ARG A 18 -14.79 12.90 4.73
N ALA A 19 -13.54 13.07 5.15
CA ALA A 19 -12.40 12.96 4.26
C ALA A 19 -12.49 11.63 3.49
N GLU A 20 -12.46 11.72 2.16
CA GLU A 20 -12.66 10.58 1.29
C GLU A 20 -11.40 9.70 1.32
N ARG A 21 -11.56 8.45 1.74
CA ARG A 21 -10.47 7.46 1.65
C ARG A 21 -10.14 7.24 0.17
N LEU A 22 -8.87 6.97 -0.12
CA LEU A 22 -8.44 6.57 -1.46
C LEU A 22 -9.27 5.40 -1.95
N GLN A 23 -9.82 5.53 -3.16
CA GLN A 23 -10.49 4.43 -3.82
C GLN A 23 -9.47 3.34 -4.12
N THR A 24 -9.64 2.18 -3.49
CA THR A 24 -8.83 0.99 -3.81
C THR A 24 -9.32 0.40 -5.12
N VAL A 25 -8.42 0.28 -6.10
CA VAL A 25 -8.69 -0.30 -7.42
C VAL A 25 -7.72 -1.44 -7.71
N SER A 26 -7.98 -2.18 -8.77
CA SER A 26 -6.98 -3.11 -9.29
C SER A 26 -5.87 -2.35 -10.02
N PRO A 27 -4.63 -2.89 -10.06
CA PRO A 27 -3.54 -2.29 -10.84
C PRO A 27 -3.94 -1.99 -12.29
N GLU A 28 -4.70 -2.90 -12.92
CA GLU A 28 -5.09 -2.78 -14.33
C GLU A 28 -5.96 -1.55 -14.59
N GLN A 29 -6.83 -1.17 -13.65
CA GLN A 29 -7.69 0.01 -13.76
C GLN A 29 -6.92 1.35 -13.74
N VAL A 30 -5.64 1.33 -13.38
CA VAL A 30 -4.74 2.48 -13.45
C VAL A 30 -3.58 2.22 -14.40
N GLY A 31 -3.75 1.32 -15.38
CA GLY A 31 -2.76 1.02 -16.40
C GLY A 31 -1.51 0.32 -15.86
N MET A 32 -1.64 -0.51 -14.82
CA MET A 32 -0.55 -1.30 -14.27
C MET A 32 -0.83 -2.81 -14.39
N SER A 33 0.22 -3.61 -14.46
CA SER A 33 0.12 -5.07 -14.50
C SER A 33 0.31 -5.67 -13.11
N LEU A 34 -0.72 -6.31 -12.57
CA LEU A 34 -0.60 -7.07 -11.33
C LEU A 34 0.44 -8.21 -11.45
N ALA A 35 0.54 -8.82 -12.62
CA ALA A 35 1.53 -9.87 -12.88
C ALA A 35 2.97 -9.34 -12.74
N GLN A 36 3.26 -8.12 -13.22
CA GLN A 36 4.56 -7.47 -13.05
C GLN A 36 4.80 -7.03 -11.61
N LEU A 37 3.77 -6.56 -10.90
CA LEU A 37 3.88 -6.20 -9.47
C LEU A 37 4.32 -7.38 -8.59
N ARG A 38 4.15 -8.63 -9.04
CA ARG A 38 4.66 -9.82 -8.32
C ARG A 38 6.18 -9.85 -8.22
N TYR A 39 6.93 -9.16 -9.07
CA TYR A 39 8.37 -9.01 -8.89
C TYR A 39 8.70 -8.20 -7.63
N ALA A 40 7.83 -7.24 -7.26
CA ALA A 40 7.94 -6.54 -5.97
C ALA A 40 7.64 -7.50 -4.81
N ASP A 41 6.59 -8.33 -4.93
CA ASP A 41 6.28 -9.36 -3.92
C ASP A 41 7.46 -10.31 -3.69
N GLN A 42 8.07 -10.79 -4.78
CA GLN A 42 9.21 -11.71 -4.73
C GLN A 42 10.41 -11.06 -4.03
N ALA A 43 10.74 -9.82 -4.38
CA ALA A 43 11.83 -9.10 -3.73
C ALA A 43 11.58 -8.87 -2.23
N ILE A 44 10.34 -8.54 -1.83
CA ILE A 44 9.98 -8.40 -0.41
C ILE A 44 10.09 -9.74 0.32
N ASN A 45 9.50 -10.80 -0.24
CA ASN A 45 9.55 -12.13 0.38
C ASN A 45 10.98 -12.67 0.48
N GLN A 46 11.82 -12.42 -0.52
CA GLN A 46 13.24 -12.77 -0.48
C GLN A 46 13.97 -12.01 0.63
N ALA A 47 13.73 -10.70 0.77
CA ALA A 47 14.32 -9.92 1.85
C ALA A 47 13.87 -10.39 3.25
N ILE A 48 12.63 -10.88 3.37
CA ILE A 48 12.13 -11.50 4.62
C ILE A 48 12.83 -12.82 4.88
N HIS A 49 12.92 -13.68 3.87
CA HIS A 49 13.63 -14.96 3.94
C HIS A 49 15.10 -14.77 4.34
N ASP A 50 15.76 -13.76 3.79
CA ASP A 50 17.17 -13.45 4.03
C ASP A 50 17.41 -12.68 5.35
N GLY A 51 16.37 -12.45 6.15
CA GLY A 51 16.48 -11.77 7.45
C GLY A 51 16.77 -10.26 7.37
N GLN A 52 16.61 -9.64 6.20
CA GLN A 52 16.81 -8.18 6.03
C GLN A 52 15.68 -7.35 6.64
N THR A 53 14.49 -7.94 6.80
CA THR A 53 13.35 -7.32 7.48
C THR A 53 12.39 -8.42 7.95
N PRO A 54 11.73 -8.30 9.12
CA PRO A 54 10.77 -9.31 9.56
C PRO A 54 9.48 -9.33 8.70
N GLY A 55 9.16 -8.19 8.08
CA GLY A 55 7.97 -8.01 7.27
C GLY A 55 7.95 -6.63 6.60
N ALA A 56 6.89 -6.36 5.84
CA ALA A 56 6.70 -5.10 5.15
C ALA A 56 5.21 -4.83 4.84
N VAL A 57 4.88 -3.56 4.60
CA VAL A 57 3.65 -3.15 3.88
C VAL A 57 4.07 -2.34 2.65
N LEU A 58 3.62 -2.76 1.48
CA LEU A 58 3.78 -2.02 0.22
C LEU A 58 2.44 -1.41 -0.17
N ALA A 59 2.41 -0.10 -0.38
CA ALA A 59 1.30 0.60 -1.01
C ALA A 59 1.77 1.33 -2.28
N VAL A 60 0.94 1.30 -3.32
CA VAL A 60 1.18 2.01 -4.58
C VAL A 60 -0.04 2.85 -4.91
N VAL A 61 0.18 4.16 -5.08
CA VAL A 61 -0.85 5.10 -5.54
C VAL A 61 -0.54 5.47 -6.98
N ARG A 62 -1.55 5.41 -7.84
CA ARG A 62 -1.45 5.91 -9.22
C ARG A 62 -2.76 6.53 -9.66
N HIS A 63 -2.72 7.67 -10.34
CA HIS A 63 -3.93 8.37 -10.81
C HIS A 63 -4.93 8.65 -9.68
N GLY A 64 -4.40 9.05 -8.51
CA GLY A 64 -5.20 9.34 -7.31
C GLY A 64 -5.94 8.12 -6.74
N LYS A 65 -5.53 6.89 -7.07
CA LYS A 65 -6.16 5.66 -6.58
C LYS A 65 -5.14 4.73 -5.94
N LEU A 66 -5.56 3.99 -4.92
CA LEU A 66 -4.72 2.98 -4.27
C LEU A 66 -4.76 1.70 -5.11
N ALA A 67 -3.74 1.52 -5.94
CA ALA A 67 -3.64 0.44 -6.93
C ALA A 67 -3.13 -0.86 -6.31
N TYR A 68 -2.34 -0.76 -5.25
CA TYR A 68 -1.77 -1.90 -4.54
C TYR A 68 -1.65 -1.58 -3.04
N LEU A 69 -2.05 -2.52 -2.19
CA LEU A 69 -1.85 -2.47 -0.74
C LEU A 69 -1.72 -3.89 -0.23
N LYS A 70 -0.52 -4.28 0.22
CA LYS A 70 -0.25 -5.65 0.67
C LYS A 70 0.72 -5.69 1.83
N ALA A 71 0.43 -6.58 2.77
CA ALA A 71 1.28 -6.89 3.92
C ALA A 71 2.05 -8.20 3.69
N TYR A 72 3.28 -8.26 4.19
CA TYR A 72 4.18 -9.39 4.04
C TYR A 72 4.86 -9.72 5.37
N GLY A 73 5.10 -11.00 5.60
CA GLY A 73 5.82 -11.48 6.77
C GLY A 73 5.17 -11.09 8.09
N ASN A 74 6.00 -10.72 9.06
CA ASN A 74 5.61 -10.48 10.44
C ASN A 74 5.96 -9.04 10.84
N ARG A 75 5.06 -8.37 11.55
CA ARG A 75 5.39 -7.08 12.19
C ARG A 75 6.34 -7.29 13.37
N GLN A 76 6.30 -8.47 13.99
CA GLN A 76 7.10 -8.80 15.15
C GLN A 76 7.53 -10.27 15.06
N THR A 77 8.79 -10.54 15.32
CA THR A 77 9.37 -11.89 15.43
C THR A 77 9.90 -12.20 16.84
N TYR A 78 9.92 -11.21 17.73
CA TYR A 78 10.37 -11.33 19.12
C TYR A 78 9.58 -10.35 20.00
N PRO A 79 9.18 -10.73 21.23
CA PRO A 79 9.38 -12.04 21.87
C PRO A 79 8.45 -13.13 21.32
N SER A 80 7.42 -12.74 20.58
CA SER A 80 6.50 -13.63 19.87
C SER A 80 6.32 -13.19 18.42
N THR A 81 5.99 -14.14 17.56
CA THR A 81 5.69 -13.87 16.16
C THR A 81 4.28 -13.31 16.01
N GLU A 82 4.15 -12.11 15.46
CA GLU A 82 2.88 -11.49 15.13
C GLU A 82 2.85 -11.15 13.63
N PRO A 83 1.81 -11.59 12.87
CA PRO A 83 1.74 -11.37 11.43
C PRO A 83 1.62 -9.88 11.09
N MET A 84 2.15 -9.49 9.93
CA MET A 84 1.99 -8.13 9.42
C MET A 84 0.53 -7.91 8.98
N ALA A 85 -0.01 -6.72 9.24
CA ALA A 85 -1.33 -6.30 8.74
C ALA A 85 -1.20 -5.03 7.87
N PRO A 86 -2.04 -4.83 6.84
CA PRO A 86 -1.96 -3.63 5.98
C PRO A 86 -2.08 -2.30 6.74
N ASN A 87 -2.85 -2.28 7.82
CA ASN A 87 -3.05 -1.11 8.69
C ASN A 87 -2.01 -1.01 9.83
N THR A 88 -0.91 -1.76 9.77
CA THR A 88 0.16 -1.67 10.78
C THR A 88 0.75 -0.27 10.80
N ILE A 89 0.89 0.30 11.99
CA ILE A 89 1.52 1.59 12.23
C ILE A 89 3.03 1.37 12.42
N PHE A 90 3.83 2.19 11.75
CA PHE A 90 5.28 2.18 11.79
C PHE A 90 5.83 3.48 12.38
N ASP A 91 6.96 3.41 13.08
CA ASP A 91 7.80 4.58 13.32
C ASP A 91 8.37 5.04 11.97
N MET A 92 7.97 6.22 11.51
CA MET A 92 8.35 6.76 10.22
C MET A 92 9.79 7.29 10.20
N ALA A 93 10.45 7.39 11.36
CA ALA A 93 11.80 7.91 11.52
C ALA A 93 11.97 9.20 10.70
N SER A 94 12.98 9.27 9.84
CA SER A 94 13.26 10.47 9.05
C SER A 94 12.23 10.84 7.98
N CYS A 95 11.28 9.97 7.61
CA CYS A 95 10.15 10.38 6.77
C CYS A 95 9.28 11.45 7.47
N THR A 96 9.39 11.62 8.79
CA THR A 96 8.82 12.75 9.56
C THR A 96 9.16 14.11 8.95
N LYS A 97 10.40 14.25 8.44
CA LYS A 97 10.92 15.51 7.91
C LYS A 97 10.04 16.08 6.80
N PRO A 98 9.82 15.38 5.67
CA PRO A 98 8.90 15.85 4.64
C PRO A 98 7.44 15.79 5.08
N MET A 99 7.01 14.72 5.78
CA MET A 99 5.59 14.47 6.05
C MET A 99 4.96 15.45 7.05
N ALA A 100 5.75 16.05 7.93
CA ALA A 100 5.24 16.94 8.97
C ALA A 100 5.94 18.30 8.93
N THR A 101 7.25 18.33 9.12
CA THR A 101 7.98 19.58 9.36
C THR A 101 8.09 20.43 8.10
N ALA A 102 8.52 19.88 6.96
CA ALA A 102 8.65 20.64 5.73
C ALA A 102 7.29 21.15 5.24
N LEU A 103 6.25 20.31 5.26
CA LEU A 103 4.88 20.73 4.94
C LEU A 103 4.41 21.86 5.88
N SER A 104 4.67 21.75 7.19
CA SER A 104 4.29 22.79 8.15
C SER A 104 4.99 24.12 7.87
N VAL A 105 6.28 24.09 7.52
CA VAL A 105 7.05 25.28 7.12
C VAL A 105 6.44 25.89 5.85
N MET A 106 6.12 25.09 4.85
CA MET A 106 5.58 25.59 3.58
C MET A 106 4.15 26.12 3.71
N ILE A 107 3.32 25.56 4.61
CA ILE A 107 2.02 26.13 4.98
C ILE A 107 2.20 27.53 5.60
N LEU A 108 3.21 27.72 6.46
CA LEU A 108 3.51 29.04 7.02
C LEU A 108 4.05 30.02 5.97
N VAL A 109 4.75 29.52 4.94
CA VAL A 109 5.15 30.33 3.77
C VAL A 109 3.92 30.80 2.98
N GLU A 110 2.96 29.91 2.69
CA GLU A 110 1.72 30.30 2.00
C GLU A 110 0.89 31.32 2.79
N ARG A 111 0.95 31.25 4.12
CA ARG A 111 0.30 32.22 5.02
C ARG A 111 1.04 33.55 5.12
N GLY A 112 2.16 33.72 4.41
CA GLY A 112 2.97 34.93 4.46
C GLY A 112 3.71 35.14 5.78
N LEU A 113 3.82 34.10 6.62
CA LEU A 113 4.47 34.17 7.94
C LEU A 113 5.98 33.85 7.87
N LEU A 114 6.39 33.13 6.82
CA LEU A 114 7.78 32.75 6.53
C LEU A 114 8.15 33.11 5.08
N ARG A 115 9.42 33.43 4.83
CA ARG A 115 10.04 33.32 3.51
C ARG A 115 11.18 32.32 3.56
N ILE A 116 11.32 31.49 2.53
CA ILE A 116 12.38 30.47 2.47
C ILE A 116 13.80 31.06 2.55
N ASN A 117 13.99 32.31 2.11
CA ASN A 117 15.28 33.00 2.17
C ASN A 117 15.46 33.84 3.45
N ASP A 118 14.49 33.83 4.38
CA ASP A 118 14.65 34.54 5.64
C ASP A 118 15.79 33.90 6.44
N PRO A 119 16.64 34.72 7.10
CA PRO A 119 17.65 34.20 7.99
C PRO A 119 16.98 33.60 9.23
N VAL A 120 17.47 32.45 9.70
CA VAL A 120 16.93 31.73 10.87
C VAL A 120 16.89 32.62 12.11
N LYS A 121 17.89 33.49 12.28
CA LYS A 121 17.97 34.44 13.40
C LYS A 121 16.81 35.44 13.47
N ARG A 122 16.05 35.62 12.39
CA ARG A 122 14.80 36.41 12.40
C ARG A 122 13.75 35.79 13.32
N TYR A 123 13.70 34.47 13.41
CA TYR A 123 12.72 33.71 14.19
C TYR A 123 13.30 33.20 15.51
N LEU A 124 14.60 32.91 15.51
CA LEU A 124 15.36 32.41 16.65
C LEU A 124 16.60 33.31 16.86
N PRO A 125 16.46 34.50 17.48
CA PRO A 125 17.54 35.48 17.61
C PRO A 125 18.84 34.96 18.23
N GLU A 126 18.75 33.90 19.05
CA GLU A 126 19.86 33.20 19.65
C GLU A 126 20.67 32.32 18.68
N PHE A 127 20.15 32.07 17.47
CA PHE A 127 20.75 31.18 16.49
C PHE A 127 21.91 31.86 15.76
N LYS A 128 23.14 31.40 16.06
CA LYS A 128 24.36 31.97 15.48
C LYS A 128 24.49 31.66 13.99
N SER A 129 25.11 32.60 13.29
CA SER A 129 25.57 32.46 11.90
C SER A 129 26.78 31.54 11.81
N TRP A 130 27.12 31.08 10.60
CA TRP A 130 28.44 30.49 10.35
C TRP A 130 29.51 31.59 10.42
N ASN A 131 30.67 31.28 11.00
CA ASN A 131 31.81 32.19 11.06
C ASN A 131 33.09 31.41 10.75
N SER A 132 33.98 31.99 9.95
CA SER A 132 35.32 31.47 9.69
C SER A 132 36.35 31.99 10.71
N SER A 133 37.52 31.36 10.73
CA SER A 133 38.70 31.87 11.45
C SER A 133 39.14 33.26 10.99
N ASN A 134 38.86 33.63 9.73
CA ASN A 134 39.26 34.89 9.11
C ASN A 134 38.18 35.98 9.22
N LYS A 135 37.24 35.85 10.16
CA LYS A 135 36.13 36.80 10.42
C LYS A 135 35.09 36.95 9.30
N ASP A 136 35.12 36.11 8.26
CA ASP A 136 33.98 35.96 7.33
C ASP A 136 32.78 35.33 8.07
N SER A 137 31.56 35.77 7.75
CA SER A 137 30.33 35.33 8.40
C SER A 137 29.20 35.20 7.38
N ALA A 138 28.35 34.18 7.56
CA ALA A 138 27.18 33.95 6.71
C ALA A 138 25.98 33.53 7.54
N ASP A 139 24.87 34.25 7.37
CA ASP A 139 23.60 33.88 7.95
C ASP A 139 23.06 32.59 7.34
N ILE A 140 22.52 31.73 8.19
CA ILE A 140 21.84 30.50 7.77
C ILE A 140 20.38 30.85 7.54
N ARG A 141 19.82 30.44 6.40
CA ARG A 141 18.44 30.70 5.98
C ARG A 141 17.57 29.46 6.15
N ILE A 142 16.25 29.65 6.06
CA ILE A 142 15.28 28.55 6.12
C ILE A 142 15.52 27.51 5.02
N ILE A 143 15.84 27.96 3.79
CA ILE A 143 16.19 27.08 2.67
C ILE A 143 17.39 26.20 3.02
N ASP A 144 18.43 26.75 3.66
CA ASP A 144 19.64 26.00 4.00
C ASP A 144 19.37 24.89 5.02
N LEU A 145 18.38 25.09 5.90
CA LEU A 145 17.89 24.04 6.80
C LEU A 145 17.15 22.94 6.01
N LEU A 146 16.21 23.33 5.13
CA LEU A 146 15.38 22.42 4.34
C LEU A 146 16.20 21.57 3.35
N THR A 147 17.30 22.10 2.83
CA THR A 147 18.16 21.44 1.82
C THR A 147 19.40 20.78 2.40
N HIS A 148 19.57 20.78 3.73
CA HIS A 148 20.75 20.20 4.39
C HIS A 148 22.09 20.89 4.06
N THR A 149 22.07 22.20 3.81
CA THR A 149 23.25 23.00 3.42
C THR A 149 23.58 24.09 4.45
N SER A 150 23.09 23.98 5.69
CA SER A 150 23.25 24.97 6.77
C SER A 150 24.63 24.97 7.44
N GLY A 151 25.41 23.91 7.23
CA GLY A 151 26.62 23.63 7.99
C GLY A 151 26.38 23.08 9.40
N LEU A 152 25.13 22.88 9.85
CA LEU A 152 24.90 22.25 11.15
C LEU A 152 25.41 20.79 11.16
N PRO A 153 26.00 20.33 12.28
CA PRO A 153 26.44 18.94 12.41
C PRO A 153 25.31 17.95 12.12
N ALA A 154 25.66 16.77 11.62
CA ALA A 154 24.69 15.74 11.26
C ALA A 154 23.79 15.33 12.45
N TYR A 155 24.38 15.27 13.65
CA TYR A 155 23.72 14.80 14.86
C TYR A 155 24.37 15.38 16.13
N ALA A 156 23.68 15.30 17.26
CA ALA A 156 24.20 15.70 18.57
C ALA A 156 24.30 14.49 19.52
N SER A 157 25.33 14.46 20.37
CA SER A 157 25.53 13.39 21.34
C SER A 157 24.43 13.41 22.41
N VAL A 158 23.53 12.42 22.37
CA VAL A 158 22.44 12.26 23.35
C VAL A 158 22.98 12.10 24.76
N ASN A 159 24.02 11.27 24.95
CA ASN A 159 24.64 11.06 26.26
C ASN A 159 25.23 12.34 26.84
N THR A 160 25.86 13.18 26.01
CA THR A 160 26.43 14.46 26.45
C THR A 160 25.32 15.41 26.89
N LEU A 161 24.28 15.57 26.06
CA LEU A 161 23.14 16.44 26.35
C LEU A 161 22.39 15.98 27.61
N GLN A 162 22.20 14.68 27.77
CA GLN A 162 21.55 14.10 28.94
C GLN A 162 22.32 14.39 30.23
N LYS A 163 23.64 14.17 30.23
CA LYS A 163 24.49 14.46 31.39
C LYS A 163 24.52 15.95 31.73
N GLN A 164 24.49 16.81 30.72
CA GLN A 164 24.64 18.25 30.92
C GLN A 164 23.32 18.94 31.34
N PHE A 165 22.18 18.48 30.83
CA PHE A 165 20.92 19.24 30.93
C PHE A 165 19.74 18.44 31.48
N GLY A 166 19.90 17.14 31.73
CA GLY A 166 18.77 16.24 31.96
C GLY A 166 17.88 16.08 30.73
N THR A 167 16.95 15.13 30.77
CA THR A 167 16.12 14.72 29.63
C THR A 167 14.72 14.27 30.04
N PRO A 168 13.68 14.50 29.22
CA PRO A 168 13.70 15.27 27.98
C PRO A 168 13.86 16.79 28.25
N ASN A 169 14.58 17.49 27.39
CA ASN A 169 14.84 18.93 27.53
C ASN A 169 14.98 19.62 26.15
N PRO A 170 13.86 19.78 25.42
CA PRO A 170 13.86 20.32 24.06
C PRO A 170 14.41 21.76 23.99
N GLN A 171 14.19 22.57 25.03
CA GLN A 171 14.71 23.93 25.10
C GLN A 171 16.24 23.94 25.17
N LYS A 172 16.85 23.06 25.98
CA LYS A 172 18.32 22.95 26.06
C LYS A 172 18.93 22.36 24.80
N LEU A 173 18.22 21.45 24.13
CA LEU A 173 18.61 20.98 22.80
C LEU A 173 18.65 22.12 21.79
N MET A 174 17.62 22.96 21.72
CA MET A 174 17.62 24.11 20.80
C MET A 174 18.70 25.13 21.18
N GLN A 175 18.94 25.38 22.47
CA GLN A 175 20.07 26.20 22.92
C GLN A 175 21.42 25.63 22.45
N TYR A 176 21.63 24.31 22.56
CA TYR A 176 22.82 23.67 22.03
C TYR A 176 22.95 23.88 20.51
N ILE A 177 21.88 23.61 19.75
CA ILE A 177 21.88 23.74 18.28
C ILE A 177 22.18 25.18 17.86
N ALA A 178 21.57 26.16 18.54
CA ALA A 178 21.77 27.59 18.28
C ALA A 178 23.24 28.03 18.49
N GLN A 179 24.00 27.32 19.33
CA GLN A 179 25.36 27.69 19.72
C GLN A 179 26.45 26.80 19.10
N CYS A 180 26.14 25.58 18.68
CA CYS A 180 27.11 24.62 18.15
C CYS A 180 27.85 25.18 16.92
N GLN A 181 29.06 24.67 16.68
CA GLN A 181 29.84 25.05 15.50
C GLN A 181 29.11 24.60 14.23
N ARG A 182 29.29 25.37 13.14
CA ARG A 182 28.85 24.97 11.81
C ARG A 182 30.06 24.50 11.02
N ASP A 183 29.99 23.28 10.50
CA ASP A 183 31.09 22.54 9.89
C ASP A 183 31.56 23.18 8.58
N PHE A 184 30.67 23.86 7.85
CA PHE A 184 30.97 24.54 6.59
C PHE A 184 30.07 25.77 6.37
N LYS A 185 30.50 26.65 5.46
CA LYS A 185 29.73 27.85 5.07
C LYS A 185 28.43 27.43 4.37
N PRO A 186 27.28 28.05 4.68
CA PRO A 186 26.05 27.72 3.99
C PRO A 186 26.20 27.75 2.47
N GLU A 187 25.52 26.84 1.78
CA GLU A 187 25.52 26.71 0.30
C GLU A 187 26.84 26.22 -0.32
N THR A 188 27.88 25.91 0.46
CA THR A 188 29.14 25.37 -0.09
C THR A 188 29.26 23.84 0.00
N ALA A 189 28.46 23.20 0.84
CA ALA A 189 28.41 21.74 0.98
C ALA A 189 27.01 21.28 1.45
N MET A 190 26.79 19.97 1.45
CA MET A 190 25.57 19.34 1.99
C MET A 190 25.94 18.26 3.00
N GLN A 191 25.26 18.28 4.16
CA GLN A 191 25.39 17.27 5.20
C GLN A 191 24.01 16.99 5.77
N TYR A 192 23.55 15.76 5.59
CA TYR A 192 22.27 15.32 6.13
C TYR A 192 22.26 15.47 7.67
N SER A 193 21.40 16.36 8.17
CA SER A 193 21.41 16.80 9.57
C SER A 193 20.03 16.74 10.21
N CYS A 194 19.96 16.04 11.35
CA CYS A 194 18.78 16.07 12.21
C CYS A 194 18.56 17.43 12.88
N LEU A 195 19.65 18.17 13.14
CA LEU A 195 19.59 19.46 13.84
C LEU A 195 18.89 20.52 12.99
N ASN A 196 18.98 20.43 11.66
CA ASN A 196 18.24 21.31 10.76
C ASN A 196 16.73 21.25 10.99
N TYR A 197 16.18 20.04 11.06
CA TYR A 197 14.74 19.86 11.17
C TYR A 197 14.22 20.08 12.58
N ILE A 198 15.04 19.87 13.61
CA ILE A 198 14.73 20.30 14.98
C ILE A 198 14.71 21.84 15.06
N THR A 199 15.59 22.53 14.32
CA THR A 199 15.54 23.99 14.20
C THR A 199 14.26 24.44 13.49
N LEU A 200 13.90 23.81 12.36
CA LEU A 200 12.65 24.10 11.65
C LEU A 200 11.41 23.86 12.51
N GLN A 201 11.38 22.79 13.33
CA GLN A 201 10.34 22.60 14.33
C GLN A 201 10.22 23.83 15.24
N ASN A 202 11.32 24.29 15.84
CA ASN A 202 11.28 25.43 16.75
C ASN A 202 10.80 26.71 16.05
N ILE A 203 11.12 26.91 14.76
CA ILE A 203 10.56 28.01 13.96
C ILE A 203 9.05 27.86 13.81
N VAL A 204 8.56 26.67 13.43
CA VAL A 204 7.11 26.39 13.31
C VAL A 204 6.41 26.70 14.63
N GLU A 205 6.94 26.22 15.76
CA GLU A 205 6.34 26.41 17.09
C GLU A 205 6.37 27.88 17.53
N ARG A 206 7.47 28.60 17.25
CA ARG A 206 7.61 30.02 17.59
C ARG A 206 6.65 30.90 16.79
N VAL A 207 6.44 30.60 15.51
CA VAL A 207 5.60 31.38 14.59
C VAL A 207 4.12 31.04 14.79
N SER A 208 3.77 29.76 14.87
CA SER A 208 2.37 29.31 15.02
C SER A 208 1.84 29.39 16.44
N LYS A 209 2.72 29.43 17.46
CA LYS A 209 2.37 29.25 18.89
C LYS A 209 1.75 27.89 19.22
N GLN A 210 1.90 26.91 18.34
CA GLN A 210 1.44 25.54 18.53
C GLN A 210 2.62 24.59 18.53
N SER A 211 2.52 23.46 19.24
CA SER A 211 3.51 22.38 19.06
C SER A 211 3.50 21.88 17.61
N LEU A 212 4.62 21.34 17.11
CA LEU A 212 4.65 20.75 15.77
C LEU A 212 3.59 19.64 15.62
N ARG A 213 3.36 18.85 16.67
CA ARG A 213 2.31 17.81 16.69
C ARG A 213 0.93 18.41 16.44
N THR A 214 0.57 19.48 17.15
CA THR A 214 -0.72 20.17 17.01
C THR A 214 -0.85 20.79 15.62
N PHE A 215 0.17 21.55 15.20
CA PHE A 215 0.12 22.25 13.91
C PHE A 215 0.00 21.27 12.75
N ALA A 216 0.81 20.21 12.71
CA ALA A 216 0.74 19.20 11.64
C ALA A 216 -0.60 18.45 11.65
N ALA A 217 -1.14 18.13 12.83
CA ALA A 217 -2.45 17.49 12.93
C ALA A 217 -3.57 18.37 12.36
N GLU A 218 -3.67 19.63 12.79
CA GLU A 218 -4.75 20.54 12.40
C GLU A 218 -4.67 20.95 10.93
N ASN A 219 -3.46 21.09 10.39
CA ASN A 219 -3.26 21.69 9.08
C ASN A 219 -2.97 20.67 7.96
N ILE A 220 -2.60 19.43 8.31
CA ILE A 220 -2.26 18.39 7.33
C ILE A 220 -3.11 17.15 7.59
N PHE A 221 -2.95 16.55 8.76
CA PHE A 221 -3.41 15.17 8.93
C PHE A 221 -4.93 15.03 9.16
N ILE A 222 -5.54 15.90 9.97
CA ILE A 222 -6.99 15.90 10.19
C ILE A 222 -7.74 16.28 8.91
N PRO A 223 -7.37 17.36 8.19
CA PRO A 223 -8.01 17.70 6.92
C PRO A 223 -7.94 16.58 5.86
N LEU A 224 -6.85 15.81 5.85
CA LEU A 224 -6.67 14.67 4.94
C LEU A 224 -7.34 13.38 5.41
N GLY A 225 -7.89 13.33 6.63
CA GLY A 225 -8.44 12.10 7.18
C GLY A 225 -7.37 11.03 7.46
N MET A 226 -6.11 11.43 7.65
CA MET A 226 -5.03 10.54 8.06
C MET A 226 -5.25 10.15 9.52
N ASN A 227 -5.97 9.06 9.78
CA ASN A 227 -6.49 8.72 11.11
C ASN A 227 -5.49 7.95 12.00
N HIS A 228 -4.44 7.38 11.40
CA HIS A 228 -3.41 6.55 12.01
C HIS A 228 -2.03 7.20 12.02
N THR A 229 -2.00 8.52 11.82
CA THR A 229 -0.76 9.30 11.84
C THR A 229 -0.66 10.11 13.13
N ASP A 230 0.46 10.17 13.84
CA ASP A 230 0.63 11.11 14.95
C ASP A 230 2.09 11.18 15.38
N PHE A 231 2.45 12.25 16.08
CA PHE A 231 3.64 12.20 16.92
C PHE A 231 3.33 11.46 18.22
N LEU A 232 4.31 10.73 18.75
CA LEU A 232 4.21 10.07 20.06
C LEU A 232 5.14 10.76 21.07
N PRO A 233 4.66 11.78 21.80
CA PRO A 233 5.45 12.44 22.83
C PRO A 233 5.80 11.44 23.94
N CYS A 234 7.01 11.50 24.46
CA CYS A 234 7.50 10.53 25.42
C CYS A 234 8.28 11.13 26.58
N SER A 235 8.21 10.46 27.73
CA SER A 235 9.05 10.72 28.91
C SER A 235 9.44 9.41 29.58
N GLN A 236 10.40 9.46 30.49
CA GLN A 236 10.68 8.32 31.36
C GLN A 236 9.60 8.16 32.43
N ASP A 237 9.23 6.91 32.71
CA ASP A 237 8.50 6.54 33.92
C ASP A 237 9.41 6.51 35.16
N LYS A 238 8.84 6.24 36.33
CA LYS A 238 9.59 6.12 37.60
C LYS A 238 10.69 5.06 37.60
N ASN A 239 10.67 4.13 36.63
CA ASN A 239 11.65 3.07 36.48
C ASN A 239 12.64 3.37 35.34
N GLY A 240 12.64 4.60 34.80
CA GLY A 240 13.54 5.02 33.73
C GLY A 240 13.14 4.55 32.31
N ARG A 241 11.97 3.91 32.15
CA ARG A 241 11.52 3.41 30.84
C ARG A 241 10.80 4.50 30.06
N TRP A 242 11.16 4.65 28.79
CA TRP A 242 10.48 5.59 27.90
C TRP A 242 9.10 5.08 27.53
N LYS A 243 8.09 5.93 27.69
CA LYS A 243 6.71 5.63 27.31
C LYS A 243 6.07 6.84 26.64
N SER A 244 5.10 6.58 25.77
CA SER A 244 4.23 7.66 25.31
C SER A 244 3.49 8.27 26.51
N ILE A 245 3.42 9.60 26.56
CA ILE A 245 2.73 10.35 27.63
C ILE A 245 1.40 10.94 27.17
N SER A 246 0.99 10.65 25.93
CA SER A 246 -0.25 11.16 25.37
C SER A 246 -0.89 10.13 24.46
N ALA A 247 -2.21 10.00 24.56
CA ALA A 247 -2.97 9.16 23.65
C ALA A 247 -2.77 9.65 22.20
N PRO A 248 -2.40 8.76 21.27
CA PRO A 248 -2.29 9.12 19.87
C PRO A 248 -3.66 9.31 19.22
N ARG A 249 -3.69 9.95 18.05
CA ARG A 249 -4.93 10.28 17.35
C ARG A 249 -5.83 9.09 17.04
N TRP A 250 -5.30 7.93 16.66
CA TRP A 250 -6.14 6.75 16.42
C TRP A 250 -6.92 6.30 17.66
N ILE A 251 -6.34 6.41 18.86
CA ILE A 251 -7.04 6.18 20.13
C ILE A 251 -8.11 7.27 20.37
N LYS A 252 -7.77 8.54 20.10
CA LYS A 252 -8.74 9.65 20.19
C LYS A 252 -9.90 9.51 19.19
N ASN A 253 -9.69 8.81 18.08
CA ASN A 253 -10.70 8.50 17.07
C ASN A 253 -11.60 7.32 17.47
N GLY A 254 -11.44 6.79 18.69
CA GLY A 254 -12.30 5.74 19.25
C GLY A 254 -11.73 4.32 19.16
N GLU A 255 -10.49 4.15 18.68
CA GLU A 255 -9.84 2.85 18.74
C GLU A 255 -9.47 2.48 20.19
N ARG A 256 -9.67 1.20 20.52
CA ARG A 256 -9.32 0.67 21.83
C ARG A 256 -7.80 0.52 21.93
N GLU A 257 -7.26 0.89 23.09
CA GLU A 257 -5.84 0.70 23.39
C GLU A 257 -5.44 -0.78 23.25
N GLY A 258 -4.27 -1.03 22.67
CA GLY A 258 -3.76 -2.39 22.42
C GLY A 258 -4.36 -3.12 21.21
N VAL A 259 -5.38 -2.57 20.55
CA VAL A 259 -5.97 -3.18 19.34
C VAL A 259 -5.22 -2.78 18.07
N THR A 260 -4.75 -1.54 18.00
CA THR A 260 -4.07 -1.01 16.82
C THR A 260 -2.72 -1.74 16.63
N PRO A 261 -2.47 -2.39 15.47
CA PRO A 261 -1.21 -3.08 15.22
C PRO A 261 -0.09 -2.05 15.04
N ILE A 262 0.93 -2.09 15.91
CA ILE A 262 2.12 -1.25 15.81
C ILE A 262 3.33 -2.16 15.61
N ALA A 263 4.14 -1.88 14.59
CA ALA A 263 5.40 -2.58 14.36
C ALA A 263 6.44 -2.14 15.41
N PRO A 264 7.01 -3.05 16.21
CA PRO A 264 8.16 -2.74 17.03
C PRO A 264 9.40 -2.46 16.19
N THR A 265 10.37 -1.78 16.79
CA THR A 265 11.70 -1.58 16.22
C THR A 265 12.71 -2.46 16.94
N GLU A 266 13.46 -1.97 17.91
CA GLU A 266 14.61 -2.71 18.45
C GLU A 266 14.32 -3.36 19.81
N LYS A 267 14.85 -4.55 20.02
CA LYS A 267 14.92 -5.22 21.32
C LYS A 267 15.86 -4.45 22.26
N GLN A 268 15.40 -4.23 23.49
CA GLN A 268 16.13 -3.53 24.53
C GLN A 268 16.89 -4.52 25.44
N PRO A 269 17.90 -4.07 26.21
CA PRO A 269 18.66 -4.95 27.11
C PRO A 269 17.81 -5.68 28.15
N ASP A 270 16.66 -5.12 28.54
CA ASP A 270 15.71 -5.72 29.49
C ASP A 270 14.79 -6.79 28.85
N GLY A 271 14.97 -7.09 27.55
CA GLY A 271 14.16 -8.04 26.79
C GLY A 271 12.86 -7.48 26.23
N SER A 272 12.51 -6.22 26.51
CA SER A 272 11.38 -5.55 25.86
C SER A 272 11.71 -5.14 24.43
N VAL A 273 10.71 -4.73 23.65
CA VAL A 273 10.90 -4.16 22.30
C VAL A 273 10.32 -2.75 22.25
N LYS A 274 10.98 -1.85 21.52
CA LYS A 274 10.46 -0.48 21.28
C LYS A 274 9.21 -0.54 20.40
N LYS A 275 8.03 -0.56 21.02
CA LYS A 275 6.71 -0.59 20.37
C LYS A 275 5.93 0.67 20.76
N GLY A 276 5.52 1.48 19.77
CA GLY A 276 4.90 2.78 20.04
C GLY A 276 5.83 3.77 20.75
N GLN A 277 7.15 3.64 20.53
CA GLN A 277 8.19 4.50 21.10
C GLN A 277 9.12 4.94 19.97
N VAL A 278 9.47 6.23 19.96
CA VAL A 278 10.35 6.81 18.95
C VAL A 278 11.71 6.12 19.00
N HIS A 279 12.17 5.62 17.85
CA HIS A 279 13.43 4.89 17.71
C HIS A 279 14.64 5.83 17.84
N ASP A 280 14.61 6.97 17.14
CA ASP A 280 15.69 7.97 17.12
C ASP A 280 15.98 8.50 18.55
N PRO A 281 17.18 8.26 19.09
CA PRO A 281 17.50 8.65 20.47
C PRO A 281 17.41 10.16 20.71
N LEU A 282 17.84 11.01 19.76
CA LEU A 282 17.78 12.46 19.94
C LEU A 282 16.34 12.97 20.02
N ALA A 283 15.47 12.49 19.14
CA ALA A 283 14.04 12.80 19.15
C ALA A 283 13.34 12.26 20.40
N CYS A 284 13.60 11.01 20.78
CA CYS A 284 12.97 10.35 21.92
C CYS A 284 13.46 10.91 23.26
N VAL A 285 14.76 10.80 23.50
CA VAL A 285 15.40 11.05 24.79
C VAL A 285 15.50 12.54 25.05
N VAL A 286 15.97 13.34 24.08
CA VAL A 286 16.25 14.76 24.32
C VAL A 286 15.07 15.64 23.96
N ASN A 287 14.45 15.42 22.80
CA ASN A 287 13.37 16.29 22.29
C ASN A 287 11.95 15.84 22.73
N GLY A 288 11.83 14.76 23.50
CA GLY A 288 10.56 14.33 24.12
C GLY A 288 9.53 13.76 23.14
N GLY A 289 9.96 13.24 21.99
CA GLY A 289 9.15 12.49 21.02
C GLY A 289 8.38 13.33 20.00
N ILE A 290 8.19 14.64 20.24
CA ILE A 290 7.74 15.58 19.20
C ILE A 290 9.00 16.21 18.62
N SER A 291 9.48 15.68 17.49
CA SER A 291 10.75 16.13 16.91
C SER A 291 10.66 16.39 15.41
N GLY A 292 11.21 17.49 14.92
CA GLY A 292 11.13 17.79 13.48
C GLY A 292 11.91 16.79 12.61
N ASN A 293 12.91 16.13 13.17
CA ASN A 293 13.72 15.14 12.45
C ASN A 293 13.11 13.72 12.43
N ALA A 294 12.28 13.36 13.43
CA ALA A 294 11.75 12.01 13.65
C ALA A 294 10.58 12.01 14.68
N GLY A 295 9.92 10.88 14.88
CA GLY A 295 8.89 10.72 15.92
C GLY A 295 7.45 10.74 15.42
N LEU A 296 7.25 10.89 14.12
CA LEU A 296 5.96 10.61 13.48
C LEU A 296 5.76 9.11 13.33
N PHE A 297 4.56 8.64 13.63
CA PHE A 297 4.07 7.30 13.37
C PHE A 297 2.96 7.37 12.32
N SER A 298 2.88 6.39 11.41
CA SER A 298 1.85 6.35 10.37
C SER A 298 1.64 4.93 9.82
N CYS A 299 0.57 4.72 9.04
CA CYS A 299 0.30 3.49 8.31
C CYS A 299 0.31 3.74 6.79
N ALA A 300 0.39 2.68 5.99
CA ALA A 300 0.54 2.81 4.53
C ALA A 300 -0.64 3.55 3.86
N GLU A 301 -1.88 3.38 4.33
CA GLU A 301 -3.07 4.07 3.79
C GLU A 301 -3.04 5.59 4.03
N ASP A 302 -2.63 6.02 5.22
CA ASP A 302 -2.48 7.44 5.55
C ASP A 302 -1.38 8.08 4.69
N VAL A 303 -0.23 7.42 4.58
CA VAL A 303 0.87 7.91 3.72
C VAL A 303 0.45 7.95 2.25
N ALA A 304 -0.30 6.95 1.78
CA ALA A 304 -0.86 6.93 0.44
C ALA A 304 -1.76 8.15 0.19
N THR A 305 -2.59 8.53 1.16
CA THR A 305 -3.46 9.73 1.07
C THR A 305 -2.64 11.02 0.98
N LEU A 306 -1.57 11.14 1.77
CA LEU A 306 -0.63 12.25 1.66
C LEU A 306 0.03 12.31 0.27
N CYS A 307 0.45 11.17 -0.27
CA CYS A 307 1.06 11.10 -1.60
C CYS A 307 0.06 11.49 -2.70
N ALA A 308 -1.19 11.04 -2.61
CA ALA A 308 -2.25 11.42 -3.53
C ALA A 308 -2.54 12.93 -3.49
N MET A 309 -2.54 13.54 -2.30
CA MET A 309 -2.66 15.00 -2.15
C MET A 309 -1.52 15.73 -2.86
N LEU A 310 -0.27 15.26 -2.72
CA LEU A 310 0.89 15.86 -3.36
C LEU A 310 0.85 15.69 -4.89
N GLN A 311 0.47 14.52 -5.40
CA GLN A 311 0.29 14.31 -6.84
C GLN A 311 -0.80 15.20 -7.42
N ASN A 312 -1.89 15.39 -6.68
CA ASN A 312 -3.02 16.22 -7.07
C ASN A 312 -2.82 17.71 -6.73
N GLY A 313 -1.58 18.20 -6.83
CA GLY A 313 -1.26 19.63 -6.71
C GLY A 313 -1.61 20.25 -5.35
N GLY A 314 -1.66 19.46 -4.28
CA GLY A 314 -1.90 19.96 -2.93
C GLY A 314 -3.33 19.81 -2.42
N THR A 315 -4.20 19.15 -3.19
CA THR A 315 -5.64 18.99 -2.87
C THR A 315 -6.06 17.53 -2.78
N TRP A 316 -6.86 17.18 -1.78
CA TRP A 316 -7.47 15.86 -1.67
C TRP A 316 -8.85 15.93 -1.00
N GLY A 317 -9.83 15.14 -1.45
CA GLY A 317 -11.17 15.07 -0.84
C GLY A 317 -11.86 16.44 -0.73
N GLY A 318 -11.65 17.33 -1.71
CA GLY A 318 -12.17 18.71 -1.69
C GLY A 318 -11.48 19.66 -0.70
N LYS A 319 -10.36 19.25 -0.08
CA LYS A 319 -9.56 20.08 0.83
C LYS A 319 -8.23 20.43 0.19
N GLN A 320 -7.95 21.72 0.07
CA GLN A 320 -6.64 22.22 -0.34
C GLN A 320 -5.75 22.39 0.89
N ILE A 321 -4.65 21.62 0.94
CA ILE A 321 -3.64 21.69 2.01
C ILE A 321 -2.50 22.63 1.61
N LEU A 322 -2.10 22.55 0.34
CA LEU A 322 -1.10 23.40 -0.30
C LEU A 322 -1.63 23.85 -1.67
N SER A 323 -1.14 24.98 -2.16
CA SER A 323 -1.32 25.35 -3.56
C SER A 323 -0.47 24.48 -4.49
N PRO A 324 -0.86 24.33 -5.76
CA PRO A 324 -0.04 23.63 -6.76
C PRO A 324 1.35 24.23 -6.93
N LEU A 325 1.49 25.56 -6.76
CA LEU A 325 2.78 26.24 -6.83
C LEU A 325 3.70 25.86 -5.67
N THR A 326 3.15 25.72 -4.46
CA THR A 326 3.94 25.28 -3.31
C THR A 326 4.36 23.83 -3.43
N VAL A 327 3.47 22.95 -3.88
CA VAL A 327 3.83 21.55 -4.17
C VAL A 327 4.94 21.47 -5.21
N LYS A 328 4.81 22.22 -6.32
CA LYS A 328 5.86 22.31 -7.35
C LYS A 328 7.18 22.80 -6.75
N THR A 329 7.14 23.83 -5.91
CA THR A 329 8.32 24.37 -5.23
C THR A 329 8.97 23.33 -4.31
N MET A 330 8.17 22.57 -3.55
CA MET A 330 8.68 21.53 -2.64
C MET A 330 9.40 20.40 -3.34
N ARG A 331 8.99 20.04 -4.56
CA ARG A 331 9.61 18.94 -5.34
C ARG A 331 10.70 19.40 -6.30
N THR A 332 10.93 20.71 -6.43
CA THR A 332 11.95 21.26 -7.34
C THR A 332 13.21 21.59 -6.56
N VAL A 333 14.37 21.16 -7.05
CA VAL A 333 15.66 21.58 -6.48
C VAL A 333 15.81 23.10 -6.73
N PRO A 334 16.01 23.93 -5.70
CA PRO A 334 16.14 25.36 -5.87
C PRO A 334 17.31 25.76 -6.76
N ASP A 335 17.19 26.90 -7.45
CA ASP A 335 18.27 27.46 -8.26
C ASP A 335 19.51 27.70 -7.40
N GLY A 336 20.67 27.26 -7.89
CA GLY A 336 21.95 27.29 -7.14
C GLY A 336 22.19 26.08 -6.24
N PHE A 337 21.22 25.17 -6.07
CA PHE A 337 21.34 23.97 -5.22
C PHE A 337 21.43 22.66 -6.01
N ALA A 338 21.52 22.73 -7.35
CA ALA A 338 21.53 21.58 -8.24
C ALA A 338 22.61 20.53 -7.89
N THR A 339 23.78 20.99 -7.42
CA THR A 339 24.90 20.12 -6.99
C THR A 339 24.58 19.28 -5.75
N PHE A 340 23.58 19.66 -4.95
CA PHE A 340 23.19 18.96 -3.72
C PHE A 340 22.04 17.98 -3.94
N GLY A 341 21.20 18.21 -4.96
CA GLY A 341 20.08 17.34 -5.30
C GLY A 341 18.95 17.28 -4.26
N ARG A 342 18.89 18.24 -3.34
CA ARG A 342 17.85 18.37 -2.30
C ARG A 342 16.86 19.48 -2.63
N SER A 343 15.58 19.21 -2.46
CA SER A 343 14.52 20.20 -2.56
C SER A 343 14.00 20.59 -1.17
N LEU A 344 12.92 21.38 -1.11
CA LEU A 344 12.37 21.84 0.16
C LEU A 344 11.62 20.72 0.89
N GLY A 345 12.36 19.89 1.62
CA GLY A 345 11.80 18.77 2.38
C GLY A 345 12.15 17.38 1.85
N TRP A 346 12.51 17.28 0.57
CA TRP A 346 12.63 16.02 -0.15
C TRP A 346 14.02 15.83 -0.77
N ASP A 347 14.32 14.57 -1.10
CA ASP A 347 15.48 14.19 -1.89
C ASP A 347 15.08 13.93 -3.34
N VAL A 348 15.79 14.52 -4.30
CA VAL A 348 15.51 14.35 -5.74
C VAL A 348 16.63 13.56 -6.40
N SER A 349 17.88 13.96 -6.13
CA SER A 349 19.05 13.44 -6.84
C SER A 349 20.33 13.45 -6.00
N SER A 350 20.24 13.63 -4.68
CA SER A 350 21.42 13.51 -3.83
C SER A 350 21.91 12.05 -3.76
N PRO A 351 23.12 11.77 -3.25
CA PRO A 351 23.60 10.40 -3.06
C PRO A 351 22.68 9.50 -2.21
N TYR A 352 21.75 10.09 -1.43
CA TYR A 352 20.77 9.36 -0.63
C TYR A 352 19.47 9.03 -1.38
N ALA A 353 19.29 9.50 -2.62
CA ALA A 353 18.08 9.32 -3.43
C ALA A 353 17.99 7.96 -4.14
N SER A 354 18.91 7.02 -3.88
CA SER A 354 18.98 5.73 -4.57
C SER A 354 17.73 4.85 -4.36
N ASN A 355 16.91 5.14 -3.34
CA ASN A 355 15.68 4.40 -3.05
C ASN A 355 14.62 4.51 -4.16
N LYS A 356 14.70 5.52 -5.03
CA LYS A 356 13.78 5.69 -6.18
C LYS A 356 14.04 4.69 -7.31
N GLY A 357 15.11 3.91 -7.24
CA GLY A 357 15.50 2.99 -8.30
C GLY A 357 15.97 3.72 -9.55
N ASP A 358 15.95 3.01 -10.66
CA ASP A 358 16.59 3.37 -11.93
C ASP A 358 15.57 3.72 -13.02
N LEU A 359 14.29 3.32 -12.85
CA LEU A 359 13.26 3.41 -13.90
C LEU A 359 12.31 4.61 -13.76
N LEU A 360 12.26 5.25 -12.58
CA LEU A 360 11.43 6.44 -12.37
C LEU A 360 12.05 7.67 -13.02
N SER A 361 11.22 8.70 -13.26
CA SER A 361 11.66 9.92 -13.92
C SER A 361 12.75 10.66 -13.12
N SER A 362 13.47 11.57 -13.79
CA SER A 362 14.42 12.47 -13.14
C SER A 362 13.76 13.46 -12.18
N GLU A 363 12.43 13.64 -12.28
CA GLU A 363 11.64 14.47 -11.36
C GLU A 363 11.11 13.69 -10.15
N ALA A 364 11.36 12.38 -10.08
CA ALA A 364 10.98 11.57 -8.93
C ALA A 364 11.73 12.04 -7.67
N TYR A 365 10.99 12.18 -6.58
CA TYR A 365 11.49 12.66 -5.31
C TYR A 365 11.02 11.76 -4.17
N GLY A 366 11.73 11.77 -3.04
CA GLY A 366 11.39 10.87 -1.94
C GLY A 366 12.16 11.14 -0.67
N HIS A 367 11.94 10.25 0.31
CA HIS A 367 12.68 10.24 1.56
C HIS A 367 12.65 8.84 2.17
N THR A 368 13.65 8.53 3.00
CA THR A 368 13.75 7.26 3.72
C THR A 368 13.74 7.47 5.25
N GLY A 369 13.36 6.44 5.98
CA GLY A 369 13.42 6.34 7.43
C GLY A 369 14.41 5.27 7.86
N TYR A 370 15.13 5.52 8.96
CA TYR A 370 16.14 4.59 9.50
C TYR A 370 15.55 3.22 9.84
N THR A 371 14.31 3.19 10.32
CA THR A 371 13.57 1.97 10.69
C THR A 371 13.23 1.07 9.51
N GLY A 372 13.42 1.53 8.27
CA GLY A 372 13.14 0.75 7.06
C GLY A 372 12.09 1.38 6.13
N THR A 373 11.32 2.36 6.62
CA THR A 373 10.30 3.07 5.85
C THR A 373 10.86 3.89 4.68
N SER A 374 10.07 4.08 3.62
CA SER A 374 10.42 4.95 2.48
C SER A 374 9.19 5.39 1.69
N ILE A 375 9.30 6.58 1.10
CA ILE A 375 8.30 7.20 0.25
C ILE A 375 9.02 7.69 -1.01
N VAL A 376 8.46 7.36 -2.17
CA VAL A 376 8.91 7.87 -3.48
C VAL A 376 7.68 8.34 -4.25
N ILE A 377 7.76 9.50 -4.88
CA ILE A 377 6.70 10.09 -5.69
C ILE A 377 7.31 10.50 -7.03
N ASP A 378 6.76 9.98 -8.13
CA ASP A 378 7.10 10.37 -9.49
C ASP A 378 5.92 11.12 -10.11
N PRO A 379 6.01 12.46 -10.22
CA PRO A 379 4.92 13.28 -10.76
C PRO A 379 4.74 13.12 -12.28
N VAL A 380 5.76 12.67 -13.01
CA VAL A 380 5.69 12.50 -14.47
C VAL A 380 4.84 11.28 -14.82
N ASN A 381 5.04 10.19 -14.08
CA ASN A 381 4.31 8.93 -14.26
C ASN A 381 3.07 8.80 -13.37
N ASP A 382 2.78 9.85 -12.59
CA ASP A 382 1.69 9.95 -11.62
C ASP A 382 1.62 8.74 -10.68
N ILE A 383 2.78 8.29 -10.18
CA ILE A 383 2.92 7.11 -9.32
C ILE A 383 3.63 7.44 -8.00
N SER A 384 3.14 6.88 -6.89
CA SER A 384 3.77 6.97 -5.58
C SER A 384 3.96 5.58 -4.99
N ILE A 385 5.12 5.34 -4.40
CA ILE A 385 5.55 4.05 -3.88
C ILE A 385 5.87 4.23 -2.41
N ILE A 386 5.13 3.51 -1.56
CA ILE A 386 5.26 3.56 -0.11
C ILE A 386 5.66 2.15 0.36
N LEU A 387 6.90 2.01 0.83
CA LEU A 387 7.37 0.77 1.43
C LEU A 387 7.65 1.01 2.91
N LEU A 388 6.83 0.42 3.78
CA LEU A 388 6.98 0.50 5.23
C LEU A 388 7.49 -0.82 5.76
N THR A 389 8.66 -0.80 6.39
CA THR A 389 9.24 -1.97 7.07
C THR A 389 9.75 -1.55 8.45
N ASN A 390 10.09 -2.54 9.26
CA ASN A 390 10.78 -2.38 10.54
C ASN A 390 12.07 -3.21 10.54
N SER A 391 12.97 -2.93 9.59
CA SER A 391 14.20 -3.72 9.34
C SER A 391 15.16 -3.80 10.53
N VAL A 392 15.07 -2.84 11.44
CA VAL A 392 15.85 -2.82 12.69
C VAL A 392 15.30 -3.79 13.76
N HIS A 393 14.19 -4.49 13.48
CA HIS A 393 13.58 -5.47 14.39
C HIS A 393 14.03 -6.91 14.10
N PRO A 394 14.36 -7.71 15.15
CA PRO A 394 14.48 -7.31 16.55
C PRO A 394 15.82 -6.67 16.88
N THR A 395 16.80 -6.80 16.01
CA THR A 395 18.18 -6.31 16.17
C THR A 395 18.58 -5.51 14.95
N ASP A 396 19.27 -4.40 15.15
CA ASP A 396 19.76 -3.56 14.07
C ASP A 396 21.07 -4.14 13.50
N HIS A 397 20.98 -4.86 12.37
CA HIS A 397 22.13 -5.53 11.75
C HIS A 397 22.08 -5.58 10.22
N THR A 398 20.98 -5.13 9.61
CA THR A 398 20.77 -5.14 8.17
C THR A 398 20.23 -3.78 7.72
N ASN A 399 20.26 -3.53 6.41
CA ASN A 399 19.60 -2.37 5.82
C ASN A 399 18.78 -2.78 4.61
N VAL A 400 17.77 -1.97 4.29
CA VAL A 400 16.86 -2.18 3.16
C VAL A 400 17.09 -1.20 2.02
N ILE A 401 18.29 -0.60 1.91
CA ILE A 401 18.58 0.41 0.88
C ILE A 401 18.40 -0.19 -0.51
N ARG A 402 19.03 -1.35 -0.76
CA ARG A 402 18.92 -2.07 -2.04
C ARG A 402 17.48 -2.52 -2.31
N LEU A 403 16.81 -3.07 -1.29
CA LEU A 403 15.42 -3.52 -1.41
C LEU A 403 14.51 -2.39 -1.91
N ARG A 404 14.60 -1.19 -1.31
CA ARG A 404 13.79 -0.03 -1.74
C ARG A 404 13.93 0.26 -3.24
N ALA A 405 15.16 0.27 -3.76
CA ALA A 405 15.42 0.50 -5.18
C ALA A 405 14.82 -0.60 -6.07
N GLN A 406 14.98 -1.88 -5.67
CA GLN A 406 14.43 -3.02 -6.40
C GLN A 406 12.90 -2.99 -6.44
N ILE A 407 12.25 -2.63 -5.33
CA ILE A 407 10.79 -2.45 -5.27
C ILE A 407 10.35 -1.29 -6.16
N SER A 408 11.04 -0.14 -6.10
CA SER A 408 10.74 0.99 -6.97
C SER A 408 10.82 0.61 -8.46
N ASN A 409 11.84 -0.15 -8.86
CA ASN A 409 11.97 -0.66 -10.23
C ASN A 409 10.85 -1.63 -10.60
N ALA A 410 10.56 -2.62 -9.75
CA ALA A 410 9.51 -3.60 -10.04
C ALA A 410 8.12 -2.94 -10.16
N VAL A 411 7.84 -1.94 -9.32
CA VAL A 411 6.60 -1.16 -9.37
C VAL A 411 6.58 -0.26 -10.63
N ALA A 412 7.67 0.43 -10.96
CA ALA A 412 7.74 1.23 -12.18
C ALA A 412 7.55 0.37 -13.45
N ALA A 413 8.21 -0.79 -13.51
CA ALA A 413 8.10 -1.75 -14.62
C ALA A 413 6.68 -2.35 -14.77
N SER A 414 5.84 -2.22 -13.74
CA SER A 414 4.45 -2.66 -13.85
C SER A 414 3.56 -1.69 -14.61
N ILE A 415 4.00 -0.45 -14.89
CA ILE A 415 3.24 0.49 -15.72
C ILE A 415 3.16 -0.05 -17.15
N THR A 416 1.95 -0.12 -17.69
CA THR A 416 1.66 -0.59 -19.05
C THR A 416 0.79 0.43 -19.79
N ASN A 417 0.86 0.40 -21.13
CA ASN A 417 -0.05 1.16 -22.00
C ASN A 417 -1.28 0.34 -22.43
N GLU A 418 -1.46 -0.85 -21.84
CA GLU A 418 -2.58 -1.74 -22.18
C GLU A 418 -3.85 -1.30 -21.45
N LYS A 419 -4.98 -1.32 -22.16
CA LYS A 419 -6.29 -1.17 -21.52
C LYS A 419 -6.60 -2.44 -20.70
N PRO A 420 -7.40 -2.33 -19.62
CA PRO A 420 -7.89 -3.51 -18.90
C PRO A 420 -8.52 -4.50 -19.88
N LYS A 421 -8.04 -5.74 -19.87
CA LYS A 421 -8.49 -6.79 -20.81
C LYS A 421 -9.87 -7.32 -20.44
N TYR A 422 -10.25 -7.23 -19.16
CA TYR A 422 -11.49 -7.79 -18.63
C TYR A 422 -12.37 -6.73 -17.96
N PRO A 423 -13.67 -7.01 -17.73
CA PRO A 423 -14.54 -6.11 -16.98
C PRO A 423 -14.06 -5.91 -15.53
N ASP A 424 -14.41 -4.77 -14.92
CA ASP A 424 -14.05 -4.44 -13.52
C ASP A 424 -14.41 -5.54 -12.51
N TYR A 425 -15.51 -6.27 -12.75
CA TYR A 425 -15.93 -7.38 -11.90
C TYR A 425 -14.88 -8.50 -11.81
N TYR A 426 -14.18 -8.79 -12.91
CA TYR A 426 -13.12 -9.80 -12.94
C TYR A 426 -11.99 -9.43 -11.97
N TYR A 427 -11.50 -8.20 -12.05
CA TYR A 427 -10.44 -7.71 -11.18
C TYR A 427 -10.90 -7.55 -9.73
N ALA A 428 -12.16 -7.17 -9.49
CA ALA A 428 -12.73 -7.14 -8.15
C ALA A 428 -12.76 -8.54 -7.50
N ARG A 429 -13.08 -9.59 -8.27
CA ARG A 429 -13.06 -10.97 -7.78
C ARG A 429 -11.64 -11.48 -7.52
N MET A 430 -10.68 -11.16 -8.39
CA MET A 430 -9.26 -11.48 -8.16
C MET A 430 -8.74 -10.88 -6.85
N ARG A 431 -9.04 -9.60 -6.58
CA ARG A 431 -8.68 -8.95 -5.30
C ARG A 431 -9.34 -9.61 -4.11
N LYS A 432 -10.60 -10.04 -4.23
CA LYS A 432 -11.28 -10.78 -3.17
C LYS A 432 -10.55 -12.10 -2.87
N PHE A 433 -10.07 -12.83 -3.89
CA PHE A 433 -9.30 -14.05 -3.67
C PHE A 433 -7.96 -13.80 -2.98
N GLU A 434 -7.30 -12.68 -3.22
CA GLU A 434 -6.07 -12.28 -2.52
C GLU A 434 -6.29 -11.91 -1.06
N ALA A 435 -7.49 -11.42 -0.71
CA ALA A 435 -7.86 -11.11 0.66
C ALA A 435 -8.35 -12.35 1.46
N GLU A 436 -8.68 -13.44 0.78
CA GLU A 436 -9.00 -14.73 1.41
C GLU A 436 -7.71 -15.42 1.89
N PRO A 437 -7.78 -16.35 2.87
CA PRO A 437 -6.63 -17.17 3.25
C PRO A 437 -5.99 -17.82 2.01
N PRO A 438 -4.64 -17.87 1.93
CA PRO A 438 -3.95 -18.54 0.83
C PRO A 438 -4.42 -19.98 0.69
N ILE A 439 -4.44 -20.47 -0.55
CA ILE A 439 -4.72 -21.87 -0.84
C ILE A 439 -3.78 -22.76 -0.03
N GLN A 440 -4.33 -23.82 0.57
CA GLN A 440 -3.57 -24.84 1.27
C GLN A 440 -3.35 -26.06 0.38
N PRO A 441 -2.28 -26.84 0.58
CA PRO A 441 -2.05 -28.08 -0.16
C PRO A 441 -3.18 -29.11 -0.04
N THR A 442 -4.01 -29.02 1.01
CA THR A 442 -5.18 -29.87 1.23
C THR A 442 -6.44 -29.39 0.52
N ASP A 443 -6.44 -28.20 -0.04
CA ASP A 443 -7.65 -27.59 -0.58
C ASP A 443 -8.09 -28.25 -1.89
N ILE A 444 -9.40 -28.19 -2.11
CA ILE A 444 -10.05 -28.59 -3.36
C ILE A 444 -10.58 -27.33 -4.03
N VAL A 445 -10.08 -27.02 -5.22
CA VAL A 445 -10.38 -25.75 -5.90
C VAL A 445 -11.42 -25.99 -7.00
N MET A 446 -12.56 -25.32 -6.87
CA MET A 446 -13.56 -25.21 -7.93
C MET A 446 -13.19 -24.02 -8.83
N LEU A 447 -12.64 -24.30 -10.01
CA LEU A 447 -12.09 -23.30 -10.94
C LEU A 447 -12.95 -23.18 -12.20
N GLY A 448 -13.42 -21.97 -12.51
CA GLY A 448 -14.27 -21.75 -13.68
C GLY A 448 -14.84 -20.35 -13.77
N ASN A 449 -15.97 -20.23 -14.46
CA ASN A 449 -16.63 -18.96 -14.71
C ASN A 449 -17.84 -18.70 -13.79
N SER A 450 -18.87 -18.01 -14.29
CA SER A 450 -20.12 -17.70 -13.58
C SER A 450 -20.86 -18.94 -13.06
N ILE A 451 -20.81 -20.07 -13.78
CA ILE A 451 -21.48 -21.31 -13.35
C ILE A 451 -20.80 -21.86 -12.09
N THR A 452 -19.46 -21.82 -12.06
CA THR A 452 -18.67 -22.19 -10.88
C THR A 452 -18.87 -21.18 -9.75
N GLU A 453 -18.90 -19.89 -10.06
CA GLU A 453 -19.13 -18.83 -9.08
C GLU A 453 -20.50 -18.96 -8.41
N GLY A 454 -21.56 -19.21 -9.19
CA GLY A 454 -22.94 -19.36 -8.71
C GLY A 454 -23.14 -20.53 -7.75
N GLY A 455 -22.18 -21.46 -7.67
CA GLY A 455 -22.15 -22.49 -6.62
C GLY A 455 -21.96 -21.90 -5.22
N ALA A 456 -21.57 -20.63 -5.11
CA ALA A 456 -21.38 -19.90 -3.85
C ALA A 456 -20.51 -20.70 -2.86
N ASN A 457 -21.11 -21.23 -1.79
CA ASN A 457 -20.43 -22.03 -0.79
C ASN A 457 -20.33 -23.51 -1.20
N TRP A 458 -19.31 -23.83 -2.00
CA TRP A 458 -19.02 -25.21 -2.42
C TRP A 458 -18.68 -26.14 -1.25
N ALA A 459 -18.03 -25.63 -0.20
CA ALA A 459 -17.72 -26.42 0.99
C ALA A 459 -18.99 -26.96 1.66
N GLN A 460 -20.01 -26.10 1.81
CA GLN A 460 -21.31 -26.53 2.33
C GLN A 460 -22.03 -27.49 1.39
N LYS A 461 -21.98 -27.26 0.08
CA LYS A 461 -22.67 -28.11 -0.90
C LYS A 461 -22.09 -29.51 -1.00
N LEU A 462 -20.77 -29.63 -0.86
CA LEU A 462 -20.05 -30.89 -0.96
C LEU A 462 -19.84 -31.58 0.41
N ASP A 463 -20.22 -30.91 1.50
CA ASP A 463 -19.97 -31.37 2.88
C ASP A 463 -18.48 -31.58 3.17
N MET A 464 -17.66 -30.61 2.71
CA MET A 464 -16.19 -30.66 2.80
C MET A 464 -15.63 -29.27 3.06
N PRO A 465 -15.09 -28.99 4.25
CA PRO A 465 -14.69 -27.63 4.66
C PRO A 465 -13.52 -27.04 3.85
N ASN A 466 -12.73 -27.87 3.19
CA ASN A 466 -11.55 -27.50 2.40
C ASN A 466 -11.84 -27.23 0.92
N VAL A 467 -13.12 -27.13 0.51
CA VAL A 467 -13.48 -26.77 -0.88
C VAL A 467 -13.61 -25.26 -1.02
N VAL A 468 -12.83 -24.68 -1.94
CA VAL A 468 -12.80 -23.24 -2.20
C VAL A 468 -13.34 -22.90 -3.59
N ASN A 469 -14.06 -21.78 -3.67
CA ASN A 469 -14.62 -21.26 -4.91
C ASN A 469 -13.64 -20.29 -5.57
N ARG A 470 -13.22 -20.58 -6.80
CA ARG A 470 -12.41 -19.71 -7.66
C ARG A 470 -13.12 -19.41 -8.99
N GLY A 471 -14.45 -19.35 -8.99
CA GLY A 471 -15.27 -18.92 -10.11
C GLY A 471 -15.33 -17.39 -10.27
N ILE A 472 -15.27 -16.90 -11.51
CA ILE A 472 -15.48 -15.49 -11.86
C ILE A 472 -16.49 -15.37 -13.02
N SER A 473 -17.52 -14.55 -12.84
CA SER A 473 -18.53 -14.30 -13.87
C SER A 473 -17.93 -13.64 -15.11
N GLY A 474 -18.31 -14.13 -16.29
CA GLY A 474 -17.77 -13.68 -17.58
C GLY A 474 -16.36 -14.16 -17.91
N ASP A 475 -15.72 -14.95 -17.04
CA ASP A 475 -14.35 -15.43 -17.25
C ASP A 475 -14.25 -16.41 -18.44
N ILE A 476 -13.11 -16.40 -19.11
CA ILE A 476 -12.76 -17.20 -20.29
C ILE A 476 -11.50 -18.04 -20.01
N ALA A 477 -11.13 -18.96 -20.89
CA ALA A 477 -9.96 -19.82 -20.68
C ALA A 477 -8.67 -18.99 -20.48
N GLN A 478 -8.50 -17.91 -21.25
CA GLN A 478 -7.36 -16.99 -21.09
C GLN A 478 -7.36 -16.28 -19.73
N GLY A 479 -8.51 -15.82 -19.24
CA GLY A 479 -8.62 -15.15 -17.94
C GLY A 479 -8.24 -16.10 -16.79
N ILE A 480 -8.72 -17.36 -16.85
CA ILE A 480 -8.25 -18.40 -15.93
C ILE A 480 -6.74 -18.53 -15.96
N ASN A 481 -6.14 -18.66 -17.16
CA ASN A 481 -4.70 -18.76 -17.29
C ASN A 481 -3.98 -17.60 -16.60
N GLU A 482 -4.42 -16.36 -16.81
CA GLU A 482 -3.78 -15.16 -16.27
C GLU A 482 -3.86 -15.06 -14.73
N ARG A 483 -4.83 -15.72 -14.08
CA ARG A 483 -4.97 -15.74 -12.61
C ARG A 483 -4.56 -17.03 -11.91
N LEU A 484 -4.03 -18.04 -12.64
CA LEU A 484 -3.57 -19.30 -12.06
C LEU A 484 -2.49 -19.12 -10.98
N TYR A 485 -1.75 -18.02 -11.02
CA TYR A 485 -0.73 -17.73 -10.02
C TYR A 485 -1.24 -17.60 -8.58
N GLN A 486 -2.55 -17.34 -8.40
CA GLN A 486 -3.18 -17.28 -7.08
C GLN A 486 -3.43 -18.70 -6.50
N ILE A 487 -3.22 -19.75 -7.30
CA ILE A 487 -3.57 -21.14 -6.98
C ILE A 487 -2.34 -22.04 -7.02
N LEU A 488 -1.60 -22.05 -8.13
CA LEU A 488 -0.58 -23.07 -8.42
C LEU A 488 0.61 -23.11 -7.47
N PRO A 489 1.16 -21.97 -6.96
CA PRO A 489 2.26 -22.00 -6.00
C PRO A 489 1.95 -22.82 -4.73
N HIS A 490 0.67 -22.94 -4.38
CA HIS A 490 0.22 -23.65 -3.17
C HIS A 490 -0.03 -25.14 -3.38
N GLN A 491 -0.01 -25.61 -4.63
CA GLN A 491 -0.22 -27.00 -5.01
C GLN A 491 -1.42 -27.68 -4.31
N PRO A 492 -2.66 -27.19 -4.53
CA PRO A 492 -3.85 -27.76 -3.91
C PRO A 492 -4.00 -29.25 -4.24
N ALA A 493 -4.73 -29.99 -3.40
CA ALA A 493 -4.93 -31.42 -3.58
C ALA A 493 -5.65 -31.72 -4.91
N LYS A 494 -6.70 -30.94 -5.22
CA LYS A 494 -7.52 -31.14 -6.43
C LYS A 494 -7.90 -29.80 -7.06
N ILE A 495 -7.97 -29.78 -8.39
CA ILE A 495 -8.61 -28.70 -9.16
C ILE A 495 -9.71 -29.32 -10.02
N PHE A 496 -10.92 -28.79 -9.92
CA PHE A 496 -12.04 -29.09 -10.83
C PHE A 496 -12.21 -27.91 -11.79
N LEU A 497 -11.83 -28.11 -13.06
CA LEU A 497 -11.85 -27.07 -14.09
C LEU A 497 -13.09 -27.22 -14.99
N LEU A 498 -13.93 -26.18 -15.02
CA LEU A 498 -15.02 -26.02 -16.00
C LEU A 498 -14.95 -24.60 -16.60
N ILE A 499 -14.59 -24.50 -17.88
CA ILE A 499 -14.43 -23.22 -18.59
C ILE A 499 -14.63 -23.42 -20.10
N GLY A 500 -15.09 -22.39 -20.81
CA GLY A 500 -15.23 -22.39 -22.28
C GLY A 500 -16.54 -21.81 -22.81
N VAL A 501 -17.62 -21.77 -22.01
CA VAL A 501 -18.93 -21.28 -22.51
C VAL A 501 -18.97 -19.76 -22.77
N ASN A 502 -18.15 -18.97 -22.07
CA ASN A 502 -18.04 -17.55 -22.36
C ASN A 502 -17.19 -17.29 -23.61
N ASP A 503 -16.20 -18.16 -23.86
CA ASP A 503 -15.38 -18.15 -25.08
C ASP A 503 -16.26 -18.40 -26.32
N ILE A 504 -17.23 -19.32 -26.22
CA ILE A 504 -18.31 -19.50 -27.22
C ILE A 504 -19.08 -18.19 -27.42
N SER A 505 -19.44 -17.49 -26.34
CA SER A 505 -20.16 -16.21 -26.42
C SER A 505 -19.35 -15.07 -27.05
N HIS A 506 -18.03 -15.25 -27.17
CA HIS A 506 -17.11 -14.32 -27.83
C HIS A 506 -16.79 -14.74 -29.28
N ASP A 507 -17.58 -15.66 -29.85
CA ASP A 507 -17.46 -16.13 -31.24
C ASP A 507 -16.12 -16.82 -31.55
N LEU A 508 -15.46 -17.39 -30.52
CA LEU A 508 -14.26 -18.19 -30.74
C LEU A 508 -14.60 -19.57 -31.35
N THR A 509 -13.72 -20.04 -32.22
CA THR A 509 -13.85 -21.37 -32.83
C THR A 509 -13.58 -22.49 -31.83
N THR A 510 -14.12 -23.67 -32.09
CA THR A 510 -13.87 -24.88 -31.29
C THR A 510 -12.36 -25.13 -31.12
N ASP A 511 -11.55 -24.90 -32.17
CA ASP A 511 -10.09 -25.00 -32.11
C ASP A 511 -9.45 -24.02 -31.13
N SER A 512 -9.83 -22.74 -31.19
CA SER A 512 -9.26 -21.71 -30.31
C SER A 512 -9.59 -22.03 -28.86
N ILE A 513 -10.84 -22.36 -28.56
CA ILE A 513 -11.32 -22.66 -27.21
C ILE A 513 -10.58 -23.86 -26.62
N VAL A 514 -10.49 -24.96 -27.38
CA VAL A 514 -9.78 -26.17 -26.93
C VAL A 514 -8.29 -25.91 -26.73
N ASN A 515 -7.66 -25.12 -27.60
CA ASN A 515 -6.25 -24.75 -27.47
C ASN A 515 -5.98 -23.86 -26.24
N ASP A 516 -6.87 -22.92 -25.93
CA ASP A 516 -6.75 -22.09 -24.72
C ASP A 516 -6.93 -22.92 -23.45
N ILE A 517 -7.89 -23.84 -23.44
CA ILE A 517 -8.08 -24.80 -22.34
C ILE A 517 -6.86 -25.73 -22.22
N ARG A 518 -6.28 -26.19 -23.33
CA ARG A 518 -5.03 -26.96 -23.33
C ARG A 518 -3.90 -26.20 -22.66
N ARG A 519 -3.73 -24.90 -22.97
CA ARG A 519 -2.71 -24.06 -22.31
C ARG A 519 -2.92 -23.96 -20.80
N VAL A 520 -4.17 -23.80 -20.35
CA VAL A 520 -4.53 -23.83 -18.92
C VAL A 520 -4.14 -25.17 -18.29
N VAL A 521 -4.54 -26.29 -18.92
CA VAL A 521 -4.26 -27.65 -18.46
C VAL A 521 -2.75 -27.90 -18.34
N GLU A 522 -1.99 -27.58 -19.38
CA GLU A 522 -0.54 -27.78 -19.42
C GLU A 522 0.16 -26.96 -18.35
N ARG A 523 -0.25 -25.70 -18.15
CA ARG A 523 0.31 -24.85 -17.10
C ARG A 523 0.04 -25.39 -15.70
N ILE A 524 -1.20 -25.83 -15.41
CA ILE A 524 -1.54 -26.45 -14.11
C ILE A 524 -0.64 -27.67 -13.86
N ARG A 525 -0.44 -28.52 -14.87
CA ARG A 525 0.38 -29.74 -14.75
C ARG A 525 1.86 -29.43 -14.52
N ASN A 526 2.38 -28.38 -15.17
CA ASN A 526 3.79 -28.01 -15.08
C ASN A 526 4.12 -27.29 -13.77
N GLU A 527 3.30 -26.31 -13.37
CA GLU A 527 3.56 -25.48 -12.18
C GLU A 527 3.03 -26.12 -10.87
N SER A 528 2.09 -27.08 -10.98
CA SER A 528 1.45 -27.73 -9.83
C SER A 528 1.39 -29.26 -9.97
N PRO A 529 2.54 -29.95 -10.08
CA PRO A 529 2.60 -31.37 -10.45
C PRO A 529 1.94 -32.31 -9.43
N ARG A 530 1.81 -31.89 -8.17
CA ARG A 530 1.13 -32.67 -7.11
C ARG A 530 -0.40 -32.54 -7.15
N THR A 531 -0.94 -31.56 -7.87
CA THR A 531 -2.37 -31.33 -7.94
C THR A 531 -3.05 -32.31 -8.88
N ARG A 532 -4.10 -32.98 -8.39
CA ARG A 532 -4.96 -33.80 -9.25
C ARG A 532 -5.96 -32.91 -9.99
N LEU A 533 -5.77 -32.78 -11.30
CA LEU A 533 -6.63 -31.98 -12.17
C LEU A 533 -7.76 -32.84 -12.77
N TYR A 534 -9.00 -32.38 -12.59
CA TYR A 534 -10.21 -32.93 -13.19
C TYR A 534 -10.74 -31.94 -14.22
N LEU A 535 -10.79 -32.37 -15.48
CA LEU A 535 -11.36 -31.58 -16.56
C LEU A 535 -12.84 -31.95 -16.71
N GLN A 536 -13.73 -30.96 -16.64
CA GLN A 536 -15.16 -31.17 -16.75
C GLN A 536 -15.65 -30.80 -18.15
N SER A 537 -16.66 -31.52 -18.65
CA SER A 537 -17.36 -31.10 -19.86
C SER A 537 -18.04 -29.74 -19.64
N LEU A 538 -18.18 -28.95 -20.71
CA LEU A 538 -19.14 -27.86 -20.75
C LEU A 538 -20.55 -28.38 -20.50
N LEU A 539 -21.38 -27.55 -19.88
CA LEU A 539 -22.81 -27.80 -19.71
C LEU A 539 -23.57 -27.37 -20.98
N PRO A 540 -24.70 -28.02 -21.32
CA PRO A 540 -25.56 -27.56 -22.41
C PRO A 540 -26.15 -26.17 -22.09
N ILE A 541 -26.70 -25.52 -23.12
CA ILE A 541 -27.43 -24.25 -23.00
C ILE A 541 -28.88 -24.40 -23.49
N ARG A 542 -29.76 -23.52 -23.01
CA ARG A 542 -31.15 -23.37 -23.50
C ARG A 542 -31.33 -21.98 -24.07
N GLU A 543 -31.20 -21.89 -25.40
CA GLU A 543 -31.30 -20.62 -26.12
C GLU A 543 -32.73 -20.05 -26.13
N ALA A 544 -33.75 -20.90 -25.97
CA ALA A 544 -35.17 -20.52 -26.02
C ALA A 544 -35.58 -19.47 -24.96
N THR A 545 -34.78 -19.26 -23.91
CA THR A 545 -35.01 -18.18 -22.93
C THR A 545 -34.78 -16.78 -23.51
N GLY A 546 -34.03 -16.68 -24.62
CA GLY A 546 -33.72 -15.42 -25.30
C GLY A 546 -32.82 -14.46 -24.51
N ARG A 547 -32.41 -14.81 -23.28
CA ARG A 547 -31.63 -13.92 -22.39
C ARG A 547 -30.21 -13.69 -22.91
N TRP A 548 -29.57 -14.75 -23.42
CA TRP A 548 -28.16 -14.74 -23.80
C TRP A 548 -28.00 -14.66 -25.32
N LYS A 549 -28.22 -13.47 -25.89
CA LYS A 549 -28.21 -13.24 -27.35
C LYS A 549 -26.93 -13.73 -28.04
N ARG A 550 -25.76 -13.58 -27.40
CA ARG A 550 -24.47 -14.02 -27.95
C ARG A 550 -24.29 -15.54 -28.00
N LEU A 551 -25.20 -16.31 -27.41
CA LEU A 551 -25.19 -17.77 -27.42
C LEU A 551 -26.23 -18.36 -28.38
N GLN A 552 -27.00 -17.53 -29.10
CA GLN A 552 -27.97 -18.03 -30.08
C GLN A 552 -27.27 -18.72 -31.27
N GLY A 553 -27.78 -19.88 -31.67
CA GLY A 553 -27.26 -20.73 -32.73
C GLY A 553 -26.00 -21.52 -32.35
N LYS A 554 -25.67 -21.67 -31.07
CA LYS A 554 -24.39 -22.25 -30.61
C LYS A 554 -24.53 -23.54 -29.80
N THR A 555 -25.75 -24.05 -29.58
CA THR A 555 -26.00 -25.32 -28.89
C THR A 555 -25.12 -26.48 -29.42
N GLU A 556 -24.98 -26.61 -30.73
CA GLU A 556 -24.24 -27.72 -31.36
C GLU A 556 -22.71 -27.61 -31.25
N GLN A 557 -22.17 -26.44 -30.91
CA GLN A 557 -20.72 -26.28 -30.70
C GLN A 557 -20.26 -26.97 -29.40
N ILE A 558 -21.15 -27.07 -28.40
CA ILE A 558 -20.84 -27.61 -27.08
C ILE A 558 -20.47 -29.09 -27.10
N PRO A 559 -21.24 -30.01 -27.71
CA PRO A 559 -20.85 -31.42 -27.80
C PRO A 559 -19.55 -31.63 -28.59
N GLU A 560 -19.29 -30.82 -29.63
CA GLU A 560 -18.03 -30.85 -30.37
C GLU A 560 -16.83 -30.50 -29.47
N ILE A 561 -16.93 -29.39 -28.72
CA ILE A 561 -15.90 -28.99 -27.75
C ILE A 561 -15.70 -30.09 -26.71
N ASN A 562 -16.79 -30.66 -26.17
CA ASN A 562 -16.73 -31.70 -25.16
C ASN A 562 -16.00 -32.96 -25.63
N ALA A 563 -16.26 -33.42 -26.86
CA ALA A 563 -15.55 -34.55 -27.45
C ALA A 563 -14.04 -34.30 -27.53
N ARG A 564 -13.64 -33.07 -27.87
CA ARG A 564 -12.22 -32.67 -27.95
C ARG A 564 -11.58 -32.48 -26.58
N LEU A 565 -12.30 -31.99 -25.58
CA LEU A 565 -11.83 -31.92 -24.20
C LEU A 565 -11.65 -33.32 -23.61
N GLU A 566 -12.52 -34.27 -23.94
CA GLU A 566 -12.35 -35.66 -23.55
C GLU A 566 -11.11 -36.30 -24.20
N ALA A 567 -10.88 -36.02 -25.50
CA ALA A 567 -9.67 -36.45 -26.19
C ALA A 567 -8.40 -35.83 -25.57
N LEU A 568 -8.43 -34.53 -25.25
CA LEU A 568 -7.37 -33.83 -24.53
C LEU A 568 -7.10 -34.47 -23.16
N ALA A 569 -8.15 -34.81 -22.40
CA ALA A 569 -8.00 -35.47 -21.11
C ALA A 569 -7.35 -36.85 -21.25
N ARG A 570 -7.71 -37.63 -22.28
CA ARG A 570 -7.02 -38.90 -22.58
C ARG A 570 -5.55 -38.69 -22.93
N GLU A 571 -5.25 -37.74 -23.81
CA GLU A 571 -3.87 -37.38 -24.20
C GLU A 571 -3.02 -36.98 -23.00
N LYS A 572 -3.57 -36.19 -22.07
CA LYS A 572 -2.87 -35.68 -20.89
C LYS A 572 -3.00 -36.58 -19.66
N HIS A 573 -3.60 -37.76 -19.79
CA HIS A 573 -3.86 -38.72 -18.70
C HIS A 573 -4.61 -38.11 -17.51
N LEU A 574 -5.65 -37.32 -17.79
CA LEU A 574 -6.51 -36.66 -16.81
C LEU A 574 -7.85 -37.40 -16.65
N THR A 575 -8.47 -37.24 -15.49
CA THR A 575 -9.87 -37.64 -15.31
C THR A 575 -10.78 -36.62 -15.99
N PHE A 576 -11.50 -37.04 -17.02
CA PHE A 576 -12.58 -36.27 -17.62
C PHE A 576 -13.91 -36.59 -16.93
N ILE A 577 -14.58 -35.56 -16.41
CA ILE A 577 -15.91 -35.70 -15.81
C ILE A 577 -16.92 -35.20 -16.84
N ASN A 578 -17.58 -36.15 -17.51
CA ASN A 578 -18.61 -35.83 -18.50
C ASN A 578 -19.93 -35.49 -17.80
N LEU A 579 -20.18 -34.19 -17.60
CA LEU A 579 -21.41 -33.68 -17.00
C LEU A 579 -22.54 -33.59 -18.04
N PHE A 580 -22.23 -33.33 -19.30
CA PHE A 580 -23.17 -32.93 -20.35
C PHE A 580 -24.45 -33.80 -20.41
N PRO A 581 -24.38 -35.15 -20.45
CA PRO A 581 -25.58 -36.00 -20.53
C PRO A 581 -26.52 -35.91 -19.32
N HIS A 582 -26.02 -35.46 -18.17
CA HIS A 582 -26.84 -35.31 -16.96
C HIS A 582 -27.69 -34.02 -16.96
N PHE A 583 -27.35 -33.08 -17.85
CA PHE A 583 -27.96 -31.77 -17.95
C PHE A 583 -28.76 -31.58 -19.24
N THR A 584 -28.62 -32.46 -20.24
CA THR A 584 -29.38 -32.41 -21.50
C THR A 584 -30.78 -33.00 -21.37
N GLU A 585 -31.74 -32.47 -22.13
CA GLU A 585 -33.03 -33.15 -22.31
C GLU A 585 -32.83 -34.47 -23.08
N PRO A 586 -33.73 -35.46 -22.88
CA PRO A 586 -33.67 -36.70 -23.64
C PRO A 586 -33.79 -36.45 -25.15
N GLY A 587 -32.81 -36.93 -25.91
CA GLY A 587 -32.85 -36.92 -27.38
C GLY A 587 -32.38 -35.63 -28.06
N ASN A 588 -31.87 -34.64 -27.31
CA ASN A 588 -31.30 -33.42 -27.88
C ASN A 588 -30.10 -32.89 -27.04
N HIS A 589 -29.55 -31.73 -27.44
CA HIS A 589 -28.40 -31.08 -26.79
C HIS A 589 -28.80 -29.87 -25.91
N VAL A 590 -30.08 -29.72 -25.60
CA VAL A 590 -30.64 -28.56 -24.89
C VAL A 590 -30.59 -28.77 -23.38
N LEU A 591 -30.22 -27.73 -22.62
CA LEU A 591 -30.20 -27.76 -21.16
C LEU A 591 -31.60 -27.94 -20.58
N ARG A 592 -31.82 -28.97 -19.75
CA ARG A 592 -33.08 -29.25 -19.03
C ARG A 592 -33.63 -28.03 -18.31
N GLU A 593 -34.92 -27.77 -18.50
CA GLU A 593 -35.59 -26.54 -18.09
C GLU A 593 -35.53 -26.35 -16.57
N GLU A 594 -35.79 -27.41 -15.81
CA GLU A 594 -35.80 -27.40 -14.34
C GLU A 594 -34.41 -27.19 -13.73
N LEU A 595 -33.34 -27.41 -14.50
CA LEU A 595 -31.96 -27.28 -14.02
C LEU A 595 -31.39 -25.89 -14.23
N THR A 596 -32.12 -24.97 -14.86
CA THR A 596 -31.67 -23.60 -15.14
C THR A 596 -32.73 -22.58 -14.78
N TYR A 597 -32.32 -21.37 -14.40
CA TYR A 597 -33.24 -20.24 -14.21
C TYR A 597 -33.19 -19.23 -15.35
N ASP A 598 -32.25 -19.38 -16.30
CA ASP A 598 -32.05 -18.40 -17.36
C ASP A 598 -31.50 -18.93 -18.69
N GLY A 599 -31.32 -20.25 -18.78
CA GLY A 599 -30.82 -20.95 -19.97
C GLY A 599 -29.30 -21.15 -20.02
N LEU A 600 -28.55 -20.63 -19.04
CA LEU A 600 -27.09 -20.81 -18.93
C LEU A 600 -26.67 -21.19 -17.50
N HIS A 601 -27.23 -20.50 -16.51
CA HIS A 601 -26.90 -20.68 -15.10
C HIS A 601 -27.82 -21.67 -14.42
N LEU A 602 -27.27 -22.40 -13.44
CA LEU A 602 -27.98 -23.50 -12.80
C LEU A 602 -28.96 -23.02 -11.74
N SER A 603 -30.12 -23.69 -11.69
CA SER A 603 -31.06 -23.62 -10.57
C SER A 603 -30.50 -24.38 -9.36
N LYS A 604 -31.21 -24.33 -8.23
CA LYS A 604 -30.87 -25.17 -7.06
C LYS A 604 -30.78 -26.66 -7.43
N ALA A 605 -31.75 -27.16 -8.20
CA ALA A 605 -31.77 -28.54 -8.68
C ALA A 605 -30.57 -28.85 -9.60
N GLY A 606 -30.18 -27.90 -10.46
CA GLY A 606 -28.97 -28.03 -11.29
C GLY A 606 -27.70 -28.23 -10.46
N TYR A 607 -27.52 -27.45 -9.40
CA TYR A 607 -26.38 -27.63 -8.50
C TYR A 607 -26.43 -28.94 -7.70
N GLU A 608 -27.62 -29.43 -7.32
CA GLU A 608 -27.77 -30.73 -6.66
C GLU A 608 -27.34 -31.89 -7.56
N VAL A 609 -27.68 -31.83 -8.85
CA VAL A 609 -27.19 -32.80 -9.86
C VAL A 609 -25.66 -32.75 -9.97
N TRP A 610 -25.08 -31.55 -10.08
CA TRP A 610 -23.63 -31.39 -10.18
C TRP A 610 -22.90 -31.95 -8.96
N VAL A 611 -23.36 -31.59 -7.75
CA VAL A 611 -22.83 -32.08 -6.47
C VAL A 611 -22.86 -33.60 -6.39
N LYS A 612 -23.98 -34.23 -6.76
CA LYS A 612 -24.13 -35.70 -6.75
C LYS A 612 -23.08 -36.39 -7.63
N ILE A 613 -22.72 -35.79 -8.76
CA ILE A 613 -21.70 -36.32 -9.67
C ILE A 613 -20.30 -36.12 -9.07
N LEU A 614 -19.99 -34.91 -8.58
CA LEU A 614 -18.67 -34.59 -8.03
C LEU A 614 -18.29 -35.45 -6.83
N LYS A 615 -19.24 -35.84 -5.98
CA LYS A 615 -19.01 -36.71 -4.81
C LYS A 615 -18.31 -38.04 -5.14
N LYS A 616 -18.37 -38.50 -6.38
CA LYS A 616 -17.65 -39.72 -6.84
C LYS A 616 -16.14 -39.53 -7.00
N TYR A 617 -15.67 -38.29 -7.01
CA TYR A 617 -14.29 -37.91 -7.32
C TYR A 617 -13.58 -37.18 -6.17
N LEU A 618 -14.30 -36.92 -5.07
CA LEU A 618 -13.84 -36.17 -3.91
C LEU A 618 -13.06 -37.00 -2.91
#